data_AF-A0A847G998-F1
#
_entry.id   AF-A0A847G998-F1
#
_cell.length_a   1.000
_cell.length_b   1.000
_cell.length_c   1.000
_cell.angle_alpha   90.00
_cell.angle_beta   90.00
_cell.angle_gamma   90.00
#
_symmetry.space_group_name_H-M   'P 1'
#
loop_
_entity.id
_entity.type
_entity.pdbx_description
1 polymer ?
#
loop_
_entity_poly.entity_id
_entity_poly.type
_entity_poly.pdbx_seq_one_letter_code
_entity_poly.pdbx_strand_id
1 'polypeptide(L)'
;MTENLSTVREEGVLARFFDQRPVLFLLLLAVVLGFAFQGSRGLYESTEGRYTECARQSMAAGSLLEPVLNGEHHWTKPPLTYIVIAAG
;
A
#
# COMPACT_ATOMS: atom_id res chain seq x y z
N MET A 1 2.73 -25.33 -35.08
CA MET A 1 4.03 -24.65 -35.28
C MET A 1 3.91 -23.13 -35.10
N THR A 2 3.12 -22.68 -34.12
CA THR A 2 2.81 -21.25 -33.89
C THR A 2 3.13 -20.82 -32.44
N GLU A 3 3.05 -21.74 -31.47
CA GLU A 3 3.35 -21.45 -30.05
C GLU A 3 4.82 -21.09 -29.79
N ASN A 4 5.75 -21.65 -30.56
CA ASN A 4 7.19 -21.43 -30.33
C ASN A 4 7.64 -20.02 -30.74
N LEU A 5 6.97 -19.40 -31.73
CA LEU A 5 7.30 -18.04 -32.20
C LEU A 5 6.78 -16.94 -31.28
N SER A 6 5.65 -17.17 -30.58
CA SER A 6 5.14 -16.23 -29.58
C SER A 6 5.97 -16.25 -28.30
N THR A 7 6.31 -17.44 -27.79
CA THR A 7 7.13 -17.60 -26.57
C THR A 7 8.51 -16.98 -26.71
N VAL A 8 9.24 -17.26 -27.79
CA VAL A 8 10.58 -16.69 -28.03
C VAL A 8 10.54 -15.16 -28.17
N ARG A 9 9.44 -14.63 -28.71
CA ARG A 9 9.26 -13.17 -28.85
C ARG A 9 8.97 -12.50 -27.50
N GLU A 10 8.19 -13.13 -26.62
CA GLU A 10 7.92 -12.62 -25.27
C GLU A 10 9.16 -12.69 -24.37
N GLU A 11 9.89 -13.79 -24.39
CA GLU A 11 11.16 -13.93 -23.65
C GLU A 11 12.17 -12.86 -24.06
N GLY A 12 12.30 -12.58 -25.36
CA GLY A 12 13.19 -11.54 -25.89
C GLY A 12 12.77 -10.10 -25.54
N VAL A 13 11.48 -9.86 -25.33
CA VAL A 13 10.95 -8.54 -24.91
C VAL A 13 11.15 -8.34 -23.41
N LEU A 14 10.86 -9.34 -22.59
CA LEU A 14 11.06 -9.29 -21.14
C LEU A 14 12.54 -9.15 -20.79
N ALA A 15 13.41 -9.98 -21.38
CA ALA A 15 14.86 -9.88 -21.20
C ALA A 15 15.38 -8.49 -21.59
N ARG A 16 14.94 -7.95 -22.73
CA ARG A 16 15.28 -6.58 -23.14
C ARG A 16 14.75 -5.51 -22.19
N PHE A 17 13.56 -5.70 -21.63
CA PHE A 17 13.00 -4.75 -20.67
C PHE A 17 13.82 -4.71 -19.38
N PHE A 18 14.23 -5.88 -18.86
CA PHE A 18 15.13 -5.98 -17.71
C PHE A 18 16.49 -5.34 -17.98
N ASP A 19 17.06 -5.56 -19.17
CA ASP A 19 18.38 -5.01 -19.54
C ASP A 19 18.35 -3.50 -19.80
N GLN A 20 17.26 -2.97 -20.39
CA GLN A 20 17.17 -1.56 -20.75
C GLN A 20 16.76 -0.65 -19.58
N ARG A 21 15.98 -1.16 -18.62
CA ARG A 21 15.50 -0.37 -17.47
C ARG A 21 15.51 -1.19 -16.17
N PRO A 22 16.67 -1.73 -15.75
CA PRO A 22 16.76 -2.59 -14.58
C PRO A 22 16.27 -1.89 -13.31
N VAL A 23 16.55 -0.59 -13.17
CA VAL A 23 16.10 0.21 -12.02
C VAL A 23 14.57 0.32 -11.97
N LEU A 24 13.90 0.56 -13.10
CA LEU A 24 12.45 0.66 -13.13
C LEU A 24 11.80 -0.68 -12.76
N PHE A 25 12.35 -1.78 -13.28
CA PHE A 25 11.88 -3.11 -12.91
C PHE A 25 12.06 -3.36 -11.41
N LEU A 26 13.24 -3.10 -10.86
CA LEU A 26 13.51 -3.28 -9.43
C LEU A 26 12.58 -2.42 -8.56
N LEU A 27 12.28 -1.18 -8.98
CA LEU A 27 11.31 -0.33 -8.28
C LEU A 27 9.90 -0.92 -8.30
N LEU A 28 9.43 -1.38 -9.46
CA LEU A 28 8.12 -2.02 -9.57
C LEU A 28 8.04 -3.31 -8.75
N LEU A 29 9.08 -4.14 -8.80
CA LEU A 29 9.18 -5.36 -8.02
C LEU A 29 9.17 -5.05 -6.52
N ALA A 30 9.93 -4.05 -6.08
CA ALA A 30 9.96 -3.62 -4.69
C ALA A 30 8.59 -3.13 -4.20
N VAL A 31 7.86 -2.37 -5.03
CA VAL A 31 6.48 -1.95 -4.72
C VAL A 31 5.57 -3.18 -4.61
N VAL A 32 5.57 -4.08 -5.60
CA VAL A 32 4.71 -5.27 -5.55
C VAL A 32 5.00 -6.11 -4.29
N LEU A 33 6.26 -6.42 -4.02
CA LEU A 33 6.64 -7.23 -2.86
C LEU A 33 6.36 -6.51 -1.52
N GLY A 34 6.52 -5.19 -1.47
CA GLY A 34 6.28 -4.40 -0.27
C GLY A 34 4.80 -4.33 0.13
N PHE A 35 3.89 -4.39 -0.84
CA PHE A 35 2.43 -4.27 -0.60
C PHE A 35 1.66 -5.60 -0.70
N ALA A 36 2.24 -6.67 -1.28
CA ALA A 36 1.54 -7.92 -1.58
C ALA A 36 0.87 -8.61 -0.37
N PHE A 37 1.41 -8.41 0.84
CA PHE A 37 0.93 -9.08 2.06
C PHE A 37 0.46 -8.09 3.13
N GLN A 38 0.23 -6.81 2.78
CA GLN A 38 -0.35 -5.90 3.77
C GLN A 38 -1.77 -6.32 4.13
N GLY A 39 -2.06 -6.32 5.43
CA GLY A 39 -3.35 -6.78 5.98
C GLY A 39 -3.52 -8.30 6.10
N SER A 40 -2.50 -9.12 5.76
CA SER A 40 -2.57 -10.57 5.95
C SER A 40 -2.49 -11.02 7.42
N ARG A 41 -2.17 -10.09 8.33
CA ARG A 41 -2.10 -10.29 9.78
C ARG A 41 -2.98 -9.28 10.51
N GLY A 42 -3.41 -9.64 11.71
CA GLY A 42 -4.02 -8.68 12.64
C GLY A 42 -3.02 -7.64 13.14
N LEU A 43 -3.57 -6.63 13.83
CA LEU A 43 -2.81 -5.60 14.54
C LEU A 43 -2.03 -6.24 15.69
N TYR A 44 -0.74 -5.91 15.79
CA TYR A 44 0.20 -6.57 16.69
C TYR A 44 0.27 -5.90 18.05
N GLU A 45 0.34 -4.56 18.06
CA GLU A 45 0.55 -3.77 19.27
C GLU A 45 -0.63 -2.82 19.51
N SER A 46 -0.85 -2.45 20.77
CA SER A 46 -1.90 -1.52 21.21
C SER A 46 -1.94 -0.22 20.41
N THR A 47 -0.77 0.29 20.01
CA THR A 47 -0.64 1.51 19.22
C THR A 47 -1.12 1.35 17.77
N GLU A 48 -0.88 0.20 17.14
CA GLU A 48 -1.40 -0.10 15.80
C GLU A 48 -2.94 -0.03 15.82
N GLY A 49 -3.56 -0.64 16.84
CA GLY A 49 -5.01 -0.59 17.03
C GLY A 49 -5.53 0.82 17.30
N ARG A 50 -4.88 1.59 18.16
CA ARG A 50 -5.31 2.96 18.47
C ARG A 50 -5.30 3.87 17.25
N TYR A 51 -4.24 3.82 16.43
CA TYR A 51 -4.16 4.67 15.24
C TYR A 51 -5.13 4.23 14.14
N THR A 52 -5.28 2.91 13.96
CA THR A 52 -6.27 2.34 13.03
C THR A 52 -7.69 2.72 13.43
N GLU A 53 -8.03 2.64 14.71
CA GLU A 53 -9.36 2.99 15.20
C GLU A 53 -9.64 4.48 15.10
N CYS A 54 -8.64 5.33 15.39
CA CYS A 54 -8.76 6.77 15.17
C CYS A 54 -9.03 7.08 13.69
N ALA A 55 -8.28 6.48 12.77
CA ALA A 55 -8.51 6.66 11.33
C ALA A 55 -9.91 6.18 10.92
N ARG A 56 -10.34 5.00 11.40
CA ARG A 56 -11.66 4.43 11.15
C ARG A 56 -12.79 5.33 11.64
N GLN A 57 -12.71 5.84 12.88
CA GLN A 57 -13.71 6.75 13.44
C GLN A 57 -13.73 8.10 12.72
N SER A 58 -12.56 8.65 12.40
CA SER A 58 -12.44 9.92 11.64
C SER A 58 -13.09 9.80 10.26
N MET A 59 -12.87 8.68 9.57
CA MET A 59 -13.51 8.39 8.28
C MET A 59 -15.02 8.21 8.42
N ALA A 60 -15.48 7.49 9.45
CA ALA A 60 -16.90 7.29 9.74
C ALA A 60 -17.63 8.59 10.12
N ALA A 61 -16.94 9.52 10.78
CA ALA A 61 -17.46 10.85 11.13
C ALA A 61 -17.43 11.84 9.95
N GLY A 62 -16.76 11.51 8.84
CA GLY A 62 -16.56 12.42 7.72
C GLY A 62 -15.55 13.55 8.00
N SER A 63 -14.81 13.47 9.10
CA SER A 63 -13.93 14.53 9.61
C SER A 63 -12.45 14.11 9.54
N LEU A 64 -11.97 13.69 8.37
CA LEU A 64 -10.57 13.23 8.21
C LEU A 64 -9.51 14.31 8.52
N LEU A 65 -9.88 15.60 8.46
CA LEU A 65 -9.03 16.72 8.87
C LEU A 65 -9.03 16.96 10.38
N GLU A 66 -10.03 16.44 11.08
CA GLU A 66 -10.24 16.59 12.52
C GLU A 66 -10.34 15.19 13.13
N PRO A 67 -9.19 14.56 13.46
CA PRO A 67 -9.17 13.16 13.85
C PRO A 67 -10.04 12.90 15.07
N VAL A 68 -10.77 11.79 15.08
CA VAL A 68 -11.68 11.38 16.15
C VAL A 68 -11.23 10.04 16.71
N LEU A 69 -11.15 9.93 18.04
CA LEU A 69 -10.91 8.69 18.75
C LEU A 69 -11.80 8.63 20.00
N ASN A 70 -12.58 7.56 20.11
CA ASN A 70 -13.57 7.34 21.18
C ASN A 70 -14.59 8.48 21.29
N GLY A 71 -15.01 9.04 20.15
CA GLY A 71 -16.00 10.13 20.09
C GLY A 71 -15.45 11.53 20.38
N GLU A 72 -14.17 11.66 20.70
CA GLU A 72 -13.51 12.93 21.00
C GLU A 72 -12.44 13.27 19.95
N HIS A 73 -12.15 14.56 19.76
CA HIS A 73 -11.10 14.97 18.84
C HIS A 73 -9.71 14.58 19.36
N HIS A 74 -8.89 13.98 18.50
CA HIS A 74 -7.62 13.37 18.84
C HIS A 74 -6.43 13.99 18.09
N TRP A 75 -5.98 15.15 18.56
CA TRP A 75 -4.93 15.97 17.95
C TRP A 75 -3.50 15.57 18.33
N THR A 76 -3.22 14.27 18.44
CA THR A 76 -1.88 13.79 18.85
C THR A 76 -0.90 13.70 17.68
N LYS A 77 -1.43 13.54 16.45
CA LYS A 77 -0.67 13.45 15.20
C LYS A 77 -1.32 14.35 14.15
N PRO A 78 -0.56 14.77 13.12
CA PRO A 78 -1.15 15.50 12.00
C PRO A 78 -2.22 14.65 11.30
N PRO A 79 -3.29 15.27 10.77
CA PRO A 79 -4.37 14.56 10.07
C PRO A 79 -3.90 13.63 8.96
N LEU A 80 -2.80 14.00 8.28
CA LEU A 80 -2.18 13.21 7.21
C LEU A 80 -1.91 11.76 7.64
N THR A 81 -1.51 11.52 8.90
CA THR A 81 -1.28 10.16 9.40
C THR A 81 -2.55 9.31 9.32
N TYR A 82 -3.68 9.84 9.79
CA TYR A 82 -4.95 9.12 9.81
C TYR A 82 -5.56 8.99 8.42
N ILE A 83 -5.36 9.98 7.55
CA ILE A 83 -5.78 9.93 6.15
C ILE A 83 -5.08 8.78 5.42
N VAL A 84 -3.75 8.67 5.57
CA VAL A 84 -2.98 7.60 4.92
C VAL A 84 -3.38 6.23 5.48
N ILE A 85 -3.55 6.11 6.80
CA ILE A 85 -4.02 4.84 7.42
C ILE A 85 -5.42 4.46 6.93
N ALA A 86 -6.33 5.43 6.78
CA ALA A 86 -7.67 5.18 6.26
C ALA A 86 -7.67 4.76 4.77
N ALA A 87 -6.66 5.16 4.00
CA ALA A 87 -6.54 4.84 2.57
C ALA A 87 -6.10 3.39 2.30
N GLY A 88 -5.42 2.75 3.25
CA GLY A 88 -4.93 1.36 3.14
C GLY A 88 -3.42 1.23 3.11
#